data_AF-A0A7S2EJ88-F1
#
_entry.id   AF-A0A7S2EJ88-F1
#
_cell.length_a   1.000
_cell.length_b   1.000
_cell.length_c   1.000
_cell.angle_alpha   90.00
_cell.angle_beta   90.00
_cell.angle_gamma   90.00
#
_symmetry.space_group_name_H-M   'P 1'
#
loop_
_entity.id
_entity.type
_entity.pdbx_description
1 polymer ?
#
loop_
_entity_poly.entity_id
_entity_poly.type
_entity_poly.pdbx_seq_one_letter_code
_entity_poly.pdbx_strand_id
1 'polypeptide(L)'
;EDTEEGVTATFSSSEENNDEILHIKGDILLGADGVNSMTRKCLGLPPAEFSGTHVWRGKMLVDLEEAAASKKSGDDNNNPHAILEPLLLKDGAASMFKLVGQTHVAIFNYHTKLPGVLTWVVATKDAVNEDGWVHIQDFFSKEAVGDDDMKILEALYEVSTTRELNHAMKLQTIPMLENCETEGYGGHGRVSLIGDACHALRPASGQGASMALEDVLVLCRIFEKKQKNGEEMNCRNDIEAALKEYETARIERVKRVWDYEWKVAEGSYKGERDQDEFTLYKDWLYAGI
;
A
#
# COMPACT_ATOMS: atom_id res chain seq x y z
N GLU A 1 -2.08 -24.76 -13.74
CA GLU A 1 -2.92 -25.54 -14.67
C GLU A 1 -4.34 -25.54 -14.15
N ASP A 2 -5.30 -25.17 -14.98
CA ASP A 2 -6.73 -25.14 -14.63
C ASP A 2 -7.46 -26.24 -15.41
N THR A 3 -8.18 -27.12 -14.72
CA THR A 3 -8.83 -28.32 -15.27
C THR A 3 -10.25 -28.45 -14.73
N GLU A 4 -11.03 -29.37 -15.31
CA GLU A 4 -12.38 -29.70 -14.79
C GLU A 4 -12.35 -30.17 -13.34
N GLU A 5 -11.28 -30.86 -12.91
CA GLU A 5 -11.14 -31.42 -11.57
C GLU A 5 -10.54 -30.48 -10.52
N GLY A 6 -10.15 -29.27 -10.92
CA GLY A 6 -9.50 -28.31 -10.03
C GLY A 6 -8.37 -27.53 -10.70
N VAL A 7 -7.72 -26.68 -9.92
CA VAL A 7 -6.57 -25.89 -10.31
C VAL A 7 -5.32 -26.34 -9.56
N THR A 8 -4.21 -26.42 -10.26
CA THR A 8 -2.89 -26.74 -9.69
C THR A 8 -1.95 -25.56 -9.85
N ALA A 9 -1.40 -25.07 -8.74
CA ALA A 9 -0.32 -24.09 -8.70
C ALA A 9 1.03 -24.81 -8.54
N THR A 10 2.01 -24.41 -9.34
CA THR A 10 3.37 -24.96 -9.32
C THR A 10 4.33 -23.87 -8.87
N PHE A 11 5.06 -24.13 -7.79
CA PHE A 11 6.04 -23.22 -7.21
C PHE A 11 7.44 -23.78 -7.38
N SER A 12 8.37 -22.93 -7.78
CA SER A 12 9.80 -23.26 -7.91
C SER A 12 10.62 -22.21 -7.16
N SER A 13 11.51 -22.64 -6.28
CA SER A 13 12.47 -21.73 -5.63
C SER A 13 13.69 -21.52 -6.53
N SER A 14 14.21 -20.29 -6.56
CA SER A 14 15.50 -19.96 -7.16
C SER A 14 16.65 -19.95 -6.15
N GLU A 15 16.37 -20.11 -4.85
CA GLU A 15 17.39 -20.09 -3.79
C GLU A 15 17.94 -21.50 -3.50
N GLU A 16 19.28 -21.61 -3.59
CA GLU A 16 20.15 -22.74 -3.22
C GLU A 16 19.81 -24.13 -3.81
N ASN A 17 20.32 -24.45 -5.02
CA ASN A 17 20.63 -25.81 -5.52
C ASN A 17 19.57 -26.93 -5.36
N ASN A 18 18.34 -26.59 -5.00
CA ASN A 18 17.27 -27.53 -4.76
C ASN A 18 16.21 -27.27 -5.83
N ASP A 19 16.20 -28.12 -6.86
CA ASP A 19 15.17 -28.17 -7.91
C ASP A 19 13.81 -28.66 -7.36
N GLU A 20 13.49 -28.32 -6.11
CA GLU A 20 12.27 -28.76 -5.45
C GLU A 20 11.10 -27.96 -6.02
N ILE A 21 10.28 -28.66 -6.80
CA ILE A 21 9.05 -28.14 -7.37
C ILE A 21 7.90 -28.56 -6.46
N LEU A 22 7.20 -27.57 -5.92
CA LEU A 22 6.00 -27.80 -5.10
C LEU A 22 4.75 -27.67 -5.98
N HIS A 23 3.91 -28.71 -5.96
CA HIS A 23 2.61 -28.70 -6.61
C HIS A 23 1.49 -28.67 -5.56
N ILE A 24 0.59 -27.69 -5.67
CA ILE A 24 -0.57 -27.55 -4.79
C ILE A 24 -1.83 -27.61 -5.64
N LYS A 25 -2.70 -28.59 -5.40
CA LYS A 25 -4.03 -28.69 -6.02
C LYS A 25 -5.09 -28.09 -5.09
N GLY A 26 -6.05 -27.36 -5.67
CA GLY A 26 -7.21 -26.83 -4.98
C GLY A 26 -8.39 -26.62 -5.93
N ASP A 27 -9.54 -26.24 -5.39
CA ASP A 27 -10.74 -25.95 -6.19
C ASP A 27 -10.68 -24.58 -6.86
N ILE A 28 -10.02 -23.63 -6.20
CA ILE A 28 -9.89 -22.22 -6.56
C ILE A 28 -8.46 -21.75 -6.26
N LEU A 29 -7.91 -20.90 -7.12
CA LEU A 29 -6.65 -20.21 -6.90
C LEU A 29 -6.90 -18.69 -6.89
N LEU A 30 -6.60 -18.04 -5.77
CA LEU A 30 -6.68 -16.58 -5.64
C LEU A 30 -5.26 -16.01 -5.58
N GLY A 31 -4.92 -15.15 -6.53
CA GLY A 31 -3.69 -14.37 -6.49
C GLY A 31 -3.80 -13.25 -5.46
N ALA A 32 -3.06 -13.39 -4.36
CA ALA A 32 -2.93 -12.39 -3.29
C ALA A 32 -1.46 -12.00 -3.06
N ASP A 33 -0.64 -12.17 -4.10
CA ASP A 33 0.82 -12.07 -4.12
C ASP A 33 1.33 -10.64 -4.43
N GLY A 34 0.46 -9.64 -4.26
CA GLY A 34 0.80 -8.22 -4.30
C GLY A 34 0.97 -7.65 -5.72
N VAL A 35 1.50 -6.42 -5.78
CA VAL A 35 1.63 -5.65 -7.04
C VAL A 35 2.50 -6.32 -8.11
N ASN A 36 3.41 -7.22 -7.71
CA ASN A 36 4.25 -8.01 -8.61
C ASN A 36 3.70 -9.43 -8.86
N SER A 37 2.36 -9.57 -8.81
CA SER A 37 1.67 -10.85 -8.86
C SER A 37 2.11 -11.74 -10.02
N MET A 38 2.61 -12.93 -9.67
CA MET A 38 2.86 -14.02 -10.60
C MET A 38 1.56 -14.64 -11.07
N THR A 39 0.53 -14.67 -10.23
CA THR A 39 -0.81 -15.14 -10.62
C THR A 39 -1.37 -14.30 -11.77
N ARG A 40 -1.30 -12.96 -11.63
CA ARG A 40 -1.68 -12.00 -12.68
C ARG A 40 -0.91 -12.24 -13.97
N LYS A 41 0.41 -12.47 -13.87
CA LYS A 41 1.25 -12.79 -15.03
C LYS A 41 0.83 -14.10 -15.71
N CYS A 42 0.50 -15.14 -14.94
CA CYS A 42 0.00 -16.41 -15.47
C CYS A 42 -1.36 -16.28 -16.18
N LEU A 43 -2.20 -15.33 -15.77
CA LEU A 43 -3.45 -14.97 -16.43
C LEU A 43 -3.24 -14.14 -17.72
N GLY A 44 -1.99 -13.78 -18.07
CA GLY A 44 -1.69 -12.96 -19.24
C GLY A 44 -2.10 -11.50 -19.11
N LEU A 45 -2.34 -11.02 -17.89
CA LEU A 45 -2.76 -9.65 -17.63
C LEU A 45 -1.56 -8.69 -17.63
N PRO A 46 -1.76 -7.41 -18.00
CA PRO A 46 -0.68 -6.43 -18.06
C PRO A 46 -0.03 -6.22 -16.68
N PRO A 47 1.29 -6.02 -16.60
CA PRO A 47 1.99 -5.81 -15.33
C PRO A 47 1.60 -4.48 -14.68
N ALA A 48 1.95 -4.31 -13.40
CA ALA A 48 1.80 -3.03 -12.74
C ALA A 48 2.75 -1.97 -13.32
N GLU A 49 2.25 -0.75 -13.42
CA GLU A 49 2.93 0.39 -14.05
C GLU A 49 3.53 1.32 -13.01
N PHE A 50 4.63 1.97 -13.35
CA PHE A 50 5.22 2.98 -12.50
C PHE A 50 4.31 4.21 -12.43
N SER A 51 3.93 4.60 -11.21
CA SER A 51 3.01 5.73 -10.96
C SER A 51 3.65 7.12 -11.16
N GLY A 52 4.94 7.17 -11.50
CA GLY A 52 5.73 8.42 -11.51
C GLY A 52 6.27 8.82 -10.14
N THR A 53 5.97 8.08 -9.07
CA THR A 53 6.37 8.42 -7.69
C THR A 53 7.39 7.43 -7.15
N HIS A 54 8.50 7.92 -6.61
CA HIS A 54 9.42 7.13 -5.80
C HIS A 54 9.09 7.29 -4.32
N VAL A 55 9.32 6.23 -3.56
CA VAL A 55 8.99 6.15 -2.14
C VAL A 55 10.16 5.60 -1.35
N TRP A 56 10.54 6.31 -0.31
CA TRP A 56 11.34 5.80 0.80
C TRP A 56 10.42 5.54 1.97
N ARG A 57 10.68 4.46 2.69
CA ARG A 57 9.96 4.13 3.91
C ARG A 57 10.88 3.40 4.86
N GLY A 58 10.69 3.65 6.14
CA GLY A 58 11.48 3.03 7.18
C GLY A 58 10.79 3.09 8.53
N LYS A 59 11.49 2.53 9.52
CA LYS A 59 11.18 2.70 10.93
C LYS A 59 12.37 3.32 11.65
N MET A 60 12.09 4.09 12.68
CA MET A 60 13.11 4.61 13.58
C MET A 60 12.75 4.25 15.02
N LEU A 61 13.77 3.98 15.81
CA LEU A 61 13.64 3.64 17.22
C LEU A 61 14.07 4.83 18.07
N VAL A 62 13.12 5.38 18.80
CA VAL A 62 13.36 6.45 19.77
C VAL A 62 13.74 5.82 21.10
N ASP A 63 14.97 6.05 21.55
CA ASP A 63 15.42 5.68 22.89
C ASP A 63 14.80 6.65 23.91
N LEU A 64 13.83 6.13 24.67
CA LEU A 64 13.10 6.91 25.68
C LEU A 64 13.95 7.22 26.92
N GLU A 65 14.96 6.39 27.22
CA GLU A 65 15.86 6.64 28.34
C GLU A 65 16.84 7.77 27.98
N GLU A 66 17.37 7.74 26.76
CA GLU A 66 18.23 8.80 26.24
C GLU A 66 17.47 10.13 26.13
N ALA A 67 16.26 10.12 25.58
CA ALA A 67 15.41 11.30 25.51
C ALA A 67 15.15 11.90 26.90
N ALA A 68 14.87 11.06 27.91
CA ALA A 68 14.66 11.50 29.28
C ALA A 68 15.95 12.03 29.94
N ALA A 69 17.12 11.45 29.62
CA ALA A 69 18.41 11.90 30.11
C ALA A 69 18.78 13.29 29.53
N SER A 70 18.59 13.47 28.22
CA SER A 70 18.86 14.73 27.51
C SER A 70 18.02 15.90 28.05
N LYS A 71 16.72 15.66 28.33
CA LYS A 71 15.85 16.65 28.97
C LYS A 71 16.32 17.06 30.37
N LYS A 72 16.93 16.14 31.14
CA LYS A 72 17.47 16.47 32.47
C LYS A 72 18.75 17.30 32.39
N SER A 73 19.57 17.11 31.35
CA SER A 73 20.79 17.89 31.13
C SER A 73 20.56 19.23 30.41
N GLY A 74 19.36 19.46 29.85
CA GLY A 74 19.02 20.68 29.11
C GLY A 74 19.58 20.72 27.68
N ASP A 75 19.85 19.55 27.09
CA ASP A 75 20.37 19.40 25.71
C ASP A 75 19.32 18.78 24.77
N ASP A 76 18.04 18.90 25.14
CA ASP A 76 16.91 18.31 24.43
C ASP A 76 16.71 18.89 23.02
N ASN A 77 17.24 20.08 22.76
CA ASN A 77 17.18 20.72 21.45
C ASN A 77 18.17 20.15 20.41
N ASN A 78 19.16 19.37 20.81
CA ASN A 78 20.17 18.81 19.90
C ASN A 78 20.21 17.27 19.91
N ASN A 79 19.46 16.62 20.81
CA ASN A 79 19.41 15.17 20.87
C ASN A 79 18.29 14.62 19.97
N PRO A 80 18.59 13.75 18.99
CA PRO A 80 17.59 13.29 18.02
C PRO A 80 16.45 12.49 18.68
N HIS A 81 16.75 11.72 19.74
CA HIS A 81 15.72 10.99 20.48
C HIS A 81 14.79 11.92 21.27
N ALA A 82 15.32 12.97 21.88
CA ALA A 82 14.51 13.99 22.57
C ALA A 82 13.63 14.80 21.59
N ILE A 83 14.13 15.09 20.38
CA ILE A 83 13.37 15.77 19.32
C ILE A 83 12.21 14.90 18.80
N LEU A 84 12.42 13.59 18.65
CA LEU A 84 11.43 12.67 18.10
C LEU A 84 10.41 12.17 19.13
N GLU A 85 10.76 12.11 20.41
CA GLU A 85 9.90 11.59 21.48
C GLU A 85 8.49 12.23 21.56
N PRO A 86 8.31 13.56 21.37
CA PRO A 86 6.99 14.17 21.31
C PRO A 86 6.08 13.60 20.21
N LEU A 87 6.63 13.07 19.11
CA LEU A 87 5.85 12.49 18.02
C LEU A 87 5.21 11.14 18.40
N LEU A 88 5.75 10.45 19.42
CA LEU A 88 5.16 9.24 19.98
C LEU A 88 3.92 9.51 20.85
N LEU A 89 3.75 10.76 21.28
CA LEU A 89 2.68 11.15 22.20
C LEU A 89 1.53 11.87 21.48
N LYS A 90 1.69 12.16 20.19
CA LYS A 90 0.63 12.77 19.39
C LYS A 90 -0.45 11.75 19.06
N ASP A 91 -1.68 12.10 19.42
CA ASP A 91 -2.88 11.40 19.00
C ASP A 91 -3.20 11.74 17.53
N GLY A 92 -3.32 10.73 16.67
CA GLY A 92 -3.70 10.93 15.28
C GLY A 92 -3.21 9.83 14.34
N ALA A 93 -3.70 9.85 13.10
CA ALA A 93 -3.24 8.92 12.08
C ALA A 93 -1.77 9.17 11.71
N ALA A 94 -1.30 10.43 11.69
CA ALA A 94 0.10 10.80 11.45
C ALA A 94 0.56 11.83 12.50
N SER A 95 1.78 11.66 13.03
CA SER A 95 2.41 12.56 14.00
C SER A 95 3.03 13.80 13.33
N MET A 96 3.38 13.68 12.06
CA MET A 96 3.80 14.77 11.17
C MET A 96 3.34 14.48 9.75
N PHE A 97 2.90 15.52 9.02
CA PHE A 97 2.67 15.48 7.59
C PHE A 97 3.15 16.81 6.96
N LYS A 98 4.01 16.74 5.95
CA LYS A 98 4.54 17.92 5.26
C LYS A 98 4.60 17.74 3.75
N LEU A 99 4.32 18.83 3.04
CA LEU A 99 4.35 18.93 1.58
C LEU A 99 5.40 19.98 1.21
N VAL A 100 6.38 19.58 0.40
CA VAL A 100 7.46 20.42 -0.11
C VAL A 100 7.59 20.21 -1.60
N GLY A 101 7.12 21.16 -2.41
CA GLY A 101 7.02 20.96 -3.86
C GLY A 101 6.19 19.72 -4.19
N GLN A 102 6.78 18.74 -4.89
CA GLN A 102 6.15 17.45 -5.19
C GLN A 102 6.52 16.33 -4.20
N THR A 103 7.14 16.68 -3.07
CA THR A 103 7.58 15.73 -2.04
C THR A 103 6.65 15.75 -0.84
N HIS A 104 6.22 14.57 -0.40
CA HIS A 104 5.46 14.36 0.83
C HIS A 104 6.34 13.69 1.86
N VAL A 105 6.28 14.18 3.10
CA VAL A 105 6.81 13.48 4.29
C VAL A 105 5.66 13.18 5.22
N ALA A 106 5.60 11.93 5.68
CA ALA A 106 4.71 11.54 6.75
C ALA A 106 5.47 10.72 7.78
N ILE A 107 5.31 11.08 9.06
CA ILE A 107 5.78 10.29 10.21
C ILE A 107 4.55 9.84 10.96
N PHE A 108 4.50 8.55 11.26
CA PHE A 108 3.36 7.90 11.87
C PHE A 108 3.74 7.20 13.17
N ASN A 109 2.78 7.17 14.09
CA ASN A 109 2.84 6.41 15.32
C ASN A 109 1.69 5.40 15.36
N TYR A 110 1.80 4.34 14.57
CA TYR A 110 0.77 3.28 14.52
C TYR A 110 0.97 2.17 15.55
N HIS A 111 2.09 2.17 16.28
CA HIS A 111 2.50 1.04 17.10
C HIS A 111 2.27 1.30 18.60
N THR A 112 1.02 1.30 19.02
CA THR A 112 0.66 1.30 20.46
C THR A 112 1.24 0.12 21.25
N LYS A 113 1.73 -0.92 20.55
CA LYS A 113 2.32 -2.13 21.13
C LYS A 113 3.85 -2.20 21.05
N LEU A 114 4.50 -1.27 20.34
CA LEU A 114 5.98 -1.21 20.27
C LEU A 114 6.42 0.16 20.78
N PRO A 115 6.77 0.27 22.07
CA PRO A 115 7.25 1.52 22.65
C PRO A 115 8.45 2.07 21.86
N GLY A 116 8.45 3.38 21.62
CA GLY A 116 9.57 4.06 20.96
C GLY A 116 9.63 3.89 19.44
N VAL A 117 8.69 3.19 18.80
CA VAL A 117 8.75 2.97 17.34
C VAL A 117 7.93 4.02 16.58
N LEU A 118 8.60 4.73 15.68
CA LEU A 118 7.96 5.57 14.66
C LEU A 118 8.20 4.96 13.28
N THR A 119 7.22 5.10 12.38
CA THR A 119 7.41 4.80 10.96
C THR A 119 7.37 6.07 10.16
N TRP A 120 8.10 6.09 9.06
CA TRP A 120 8.16 7.26 8.20
C TRP A 120 8.10 6.87 6.73
N VAL A 121 7.54 7.77 5.92
CA VAL A 121 7.43 7.63 4.48
C VAL A 121 7.77 8.97 3.85
N VAL A 122 8.63 8.94 2.84
CA VAL A 122 8.85 10.07 1.93
C VAL A 122 8.49 9.64 0.52
N ALA A 123 7.64 10.41 -0.15
CA ALA A 123 7.19 10.11 -1.50
C ALA A 123 7.34 11.33 -2.40
N THR A 124 7.95 11.17 -3.58
CA THR A 124 8.17 12.29 -4.51
C THR A 124 8.13 11.86 -5.97
N LYS A 125 7.77 12.79 -6.85
CA LYS A 125 7.84 12.61 -8.31
C LYS A 125 9.21 12.94 -8.91
N ASP A 126 10.03 13.74 -8.21
CA ASP A 126 11.28 14.31 -8.72
C ASP A 126 12.53 13.51 -8.31
N ALA A 127 12.42 12.20 -8.10
CA ALA A 127 13.47 11.39 -7.49
C ALA A 127 14.61 10.92 -8.42
N VAL A 128 14.75 11.51 -9.61
CA VAL A 128 15.83 11.16 -10.54
C VAL A 128 16.50 12.43 -11.04
N ASN A 129 17.72 12.68 -10.56
CA ASN A 129 18.63 13.67 -11.13
C ASN A 129 19.42 13.06 -12.30
N GLU A 130 20.22 13.87 -13.01
CA GLU A 130 21.05 13.43 -14.15
C GLU A 130 22.02 12.29 -13.80
N ASP A 131 22.42 12.19 -12.53
CA ASP A 131 23.36 11.17 -12.01
C ASP A 131 22.66 9.90 -11.47
N GLY A 132 21.33 9.85 -11.52
CA GLY A 132 20.52 8.66 -11.20
C GLY A 132 20.39 8.31 -9.71
N TRP A 133 20.87 9.14 -8.79
CA TRP A 133 20.78 8.89 -7.35
C TRP A 133 20.40 10.16 -6.59
N VAL A 134 19.33 10.06 -5.80
CA VAL A 134 18.85 11.15 -4.93
C VAL A 134 18.72 10.60 -3.52
N HIS A 135 19.41 11.23 -2.57
CA HIS A 135 19.24 10.95 -1.16
C HIS A 135 18.00 11.65 -0.66
N ILE A 136 17.29 11.06 0.30
CA ILE A 136 16.10 11.65 0.92
C ILE A 136 16.34 13.09 1.43
N GLN A 137 17.56 13.42 1.88
CA GLN A 137 17.93 14.77 2.34
C GLN A 137 17.87 15.82 1.24
N ASP A 138 18.06 15.44 -0.02
CA ASP A 138 18.12 16.37 -1.15
C ASP A 138 16.76 17.03 -1.44
N PHE A 139 15.66 16.50 -0.87
CA PHE A 139 14.31 17.04 -1.06
C PHE A 139 13.91 18.11 -0.05
N PHE A 140 14.71 18.38 0.98
CA PHE A 140 14.33 19.28 2.06
C PHE A 140 15.37 20.36 2.27
N SER A 141 14.89 21.61 2.35
CA SER A 141 15.67 22.73 2.83
C SER A 141 14.95 23.41 3.97
N LYS A 142 15.72 24.08 4.83
CA LYS A 142 15.18 24.85 5.96
C LYS A 142 14.15 25.89 5.51
N GLU A 143 14.36 26.53 4.35
CA GLU A 143 13.41 27.48 3.77
C GLU A 143 12.08 26.83 3.38
N ALA A 144 12.10 25.54 3.02
CA ALA A 144 10.95 24.83 2.50
C ALA A 144 10.05 24.21 3.59
N VAL A 145 10.64 23.76 4.70
CA VAL A 145 9.90 23.10 5.81
C VAL A 145 9.81 23.93 7.09
N GLY A 146 10.70 24.90 7.29
CA GLY A 146 10.84 25.66 8.53
C GLY A 146 11.73 24.97 9.58
N ASP A 147 12.20 25.75 10.55
CA ASP A 147 13.21 25.34 11.54
C ASP A 147 12.81 24.10 12.35
N ASP A 148 11.58 24.08 12.88
CA ASP A 148 11.13 23.01 13.78
C ASP A 148 10.95 21.68 13.04
N ASP A 149 10.36 21.73 11.84
CA ASP A 149 10.18 20.53 11.02
C ASP A 149 11.53 20.03 10.47
N MET A 150 12.46 20.93 10.12
CA MET A 150 13.80 20.54 9.67
C MET A 150 14.56 19.78 10.76
N LYS A 151 14.48 20.21 12.02
CA LYS A 151 15.10 19.49 13.15
C LYS A 151 14.57 18.06 13.28
N ILE A 152 13.26 17.86 13.06
CA ILE A 152 12.65 16.53 13.10
C ILE A 152 13.15 15.66 11.95
N LEU A 153 13.30 16.23 10.74
CA LEU A 153 13.86 15.51 9.59
C LEU A 153 15.33 15.15 9.82
N GLU A 154 16.13 16.07 10.38
CA GLU A 154 17.52 15.83 10.77
C GLU A 154 17.63 14.68 11.79
N ALA A 155 16.81 14.72 12.84
CA ALA A 155 16.75 13.65 13.83
C ALA A 155 16.32 12.31 13.23
N LEU A 156 15.39 12.31 12.28
CA LEU A 156 14.99 11.11 11.53
C LEU A 156 16.20 10.51 10.79
N TYR A 157 17.03 11.34 10.14
CA TYR A 157 18.21 10.86 9.42
C TYR A 157 19.26 10.25 10.33
N GLU A 158 19.50 10.84 11.49
CA GLU A 158 20.48 10.34 12.45
C GLU A 158 20.09 8.98 13.04
N VAL A 159 18.80 8.75 13.26
CA VAL A 159 18.28 7.54 13.93
C VAL A 159 17.91 6.43 12.92
N SER A 160 17.63 6.79 11.67
CA SER A 160 17.25 5.81 10.64
C SER A 160 18.44 5.04 10.08
N THR A 161 18.20 3.84 9.56
CA THR A 161 19.28 3.03 8.99
C THR A 161 19.65 3.47 7.57
N THR A 162 20.93 3.33 7.19
CA THR A 162 21.43 3.64 5.84
C THR A 162 20.65 2.93 4.73
N ARG A 163 20.14 1.71 4.98
CA ARG A 163 19.35 0.96 4.00
C ARG A 163 18.01 1.65 3.69
N GLU A 164 17.29 2.11 4.71
CA GLU A 164 15.97 2.72 4.54
C GLU A 164 16.07 4.08 3.84
N LEU A 165 17.15 4.82 4.10
CA LEU A 165 17.40 6.13 3.51
C LEU A 165 17.87 6.05 2.04
N ASN A 166 18.55 4.97 1.66
CA ASN A 166 19.15 4.84 0.32
C ASN A 166 18.31 4.02 -0.66
N HIS A 167 17.34 3.24 -0.20
CA HIS A 167 16.55 2.36 -1.07
C HIS A 167 15.21 3.00 -1.46
N ALA A 168 15.23 3.76 -2.56
CA ALA A 168 14.02 4.26 -3.19
C ALA A 168 13.27 3.13 -3.90
N MET A 169 11.99 2.98 -3.61
CA MET A 169 11.09 2.08 -4.32
C MET A 169 10.33 2.84 -5.40
N LYS A 170 10.20 2.26 -6.59
CA LYS A 170 9.24 2.74 -7.59
C LYS A 170 7.84 2.34 -7.14
N LEU A 171 6.98 3.31 -6.84
CA LEU A 171 5.59 3.03 -6.51
C LEU A 171 4.88 2.57 -7.77
N GLN A 172 4.43 1.33 -7.77
CA GLN A 172 3.71 0.73 -8.88
C GLN A 172 2.20 0.68 -8.60
N THR A 173 1.40 0.81 -9.65
CA THR A 173 -0.06 0.75 -9.61
C THR A 173 -0.57 -0.13 -10.73
N ILE A 174 -1.75 -0.74 -10.55
CA ILE A 174 -2.43 -1.44 -11.62
C ILE A 174 -3.53 -0.52 -12.15
N PRO A 175 -3.50 -0.12 -13.44
CA PRO A 175 -4.58 0.65 -14.03
C PRO A 175 -5.84 -0.20 -14.11
N MET A 176 -7.00 0.45 -13.99
CA MET A 176 -8.28 -0.21 -14.25
C MET A 176 -8.31 -0.72 -15.70
N LEU A 177 -8.64 -2.01 -15.88
CA LEU A 177 -8.76 -2.59 -17.22
C LEU A 177 -9.87 -1.87 -18.00
N GLU A 178 -9.64 -1.55 -19.28
CA GLU A 178 -10.62 -0.86 -20.11
C GLU A 178 -11.96 -1.59 -20.19
N ASN A 179 -11.91 -2.92 -20.16
CA ASN A 179 -13.06 -3.82 -20.19
C ASN A 179 -13.44 -4.37 -18.81
N CYS A 180 -13.01 -3.77 -17.70
CA CYS A 180 -13.30 -4.29 -16.35
C CYS A 180 -14.80 -4.45 -16.04
N GLU A 181 -15.67 -3.66 -16.67
CA GLU A 181 -17.13 -3.76 -16.50
C GLU A 181 -17.71 -5.07 -17.06
N THR A 182 -17.07 -5.65 -18.08
CA THR A 182 -17.47 -6.94 -18.67
C THR A 182 -16.57 -8.07 -18.19
N GLU A 183 -15.27 -7.80 -18.04
CA GLU A 183 -14.26 -8.81 -17.73
C GLU A 183 -13.85 -8.91 -16.26
N GLY A 184 -14.37 -8.05 -15.39
CA GLY A 184 -13.95 -8.02 -13.99
C GLY A 184 -12.47 -7.66 -13.86
N TYR A 185 -11.72 -8.46 -13.11
CA TYR A 185 -10.27 -8.35 -12.97
C TYR A 185 -9.49 -9.17 -14.01
N GLY A 186 -10.20 -9.88 -14.90
CA GLY A 186 -9.60 -10.77 -15.89
C GLY A 186 -9.24 -12.14 -15.33
N GLY A 187 -9.82 -12.54 -14.19
CA GLY A 187 -9.83 -13.93 -13.76
C GLY A 187 -10.59 -14.80 -14.77
N HIS A 188 -10.18 -16.06 -14.88
CA HIS A 188 -10.82 -17.03 -15.77
C HIS A 188 -10.77 -18.43 -15.16
N GLY A 189 -11.79 -19.24 -15.45
CA GLY A 189 -11.94 -20.57 -14.86
C GLY A 189 -11.93 -20.53 -13.34
N ARG A 190 -11.04 -21.31 -12.73
CA ARG A 190 -10.89 -21.43 -11.27
C ARG A 190 -9.93 -20.41 -10.66
N VAL A 191 -9.47 -19.42 -11.43
CA VAL A 191 -8.41 -18.49 -11.03
C VAL A 191 -8.93 -17.05 -11.02
N SER A 192 -8.71 -16.34 -9.93
CA SER A 192 -9.00 -14.90 -9.79
C SER A 192 -7.95 -14.21 -8.92
N LEU A 193 -8.11 -12.92 -8.65
CA LEU A 193 -7.14 -12.04 -8.00
C LEU A 193 -7.82 -11.21 -6.91
N ILE A 194 -7.10 -10.91 -5.83
CA ILE A 194 -7.55 -10.02 -4.75
C ILE A 194 -6.46 -9.01 -4.37
N GLY A 195 -6.86 -7.88 -3.76
CA GLY A 195 -5.94 -6.87 -3.26
C GLY A 195 -5.03 -6.28 -4.34
N ASP A 196 -3.78 -5.99 -3.98
CA ASP A 196 -2.80 -5.37 -4.90
C ASP A 196 -2.50 -6.21 -6.15
N ALA A 197 -2.84 -7.51 -6.17
CA ALA A 197 -2.69 -8.33 -7.38
C ALA A 197 -3.72 -7.97 -8.47
N CYS A 198 -4.90 -7.46 -8.10
CA CYS A 198 -5.90 -6.96 -9.05
C CYS A 198 -5.96 -5.44 -9.15
N HIS A 199 -5.82 -4.72 -8.05
CA HIS A 199 -6.09 -3.28 -8.00
C HIS A 199 -5.09 -2.49 -7.14
N ALA A 200 -3.78 -2.71 -7.30
CA ALA A 200 -2.78 -1.89 -6.62
C ALA A 200 -2.99 -0.37 -6.87
N LEU A 201 -3.26 0.36 -5.79
CA LEU A 201 -3.64 1.79 -5.80
C LEU A 201 -2.47 2.69 -5.37
N ARG A 202 -2.57 4.00 -5.65
CA ARG A 202 -1.73 4.98 -4.95
C ARG A 202 -2.13 5.05 -3.47
N PRO A 203 -1.20 5.28 -2.54
CA PRO A 203 -1.48 5.22 -1.10
C PRO A 203 -1.96 6.56 -0.52
N ALA A 204 -2.70 7.40 -1.25
CA ALA A 204 -3.09 8.73 -0.77
C ALA A 204 -4.17 8.71 0.33
N SER A 205 -5.02 7.67 0.40
CA SER A 205 -6.00 7.47 1.48
C SER A 205 -5.81 6.17 2.27
N GLY A 206 -4.71 5.45 2.00
CA GLY A 206 -4.29 4.28 2.79
C GLY A 206 -5.19 3.05 2.66
N GLN A 207 -5.95 2.94 1.56
CA GLN A 207 -7.03 1.93 1.45
C GLN A 207 -6.60 0.57 0.91
N GLY A 208 -5.36 0.35 0.47
CA GLY A 208 -4.96 -0.92 -0.16
C GLY A 208 -5.31 -2.16 0.67
N ALA A 209 -4.98 -2.16 1.97
CA ALA A 209 -5.31 -3.27 2.86
C ALA A 209 -6.81 -3.42 3.11
N SER A 210 -7.54 -2.31 3.29
CA SER A 210 -8.99 -2.31 3.42
C SER A 210 -9.63 -2.94 2.18
N MET A 211 -9.24 -2.51 0.98
CA MET A 211 -9.77 -3.01 -0.27
C MET A 211 -9.54 -4.51 -0.46
N ALA A 212 -8.36 -5.02 -0.09
CA ALA A 212 -8.08 -6.46 -0.11
C ALA A 212 -8.99 -7.25 0.86
N LEU A 213 -9.26 -6.72 2.06
CA LEU A 213 -10.16 -7.36 3.02
C LEU A 213 -11.61 -7.34 2.55
N GLU A 214 -12.04 -6.27 1.90
CA GLU A 214 -13.35 -6.18 1.30
C GLU A 214 -13.55 -7.19 0.16
N ASP A 215 -12.51 -7.45 -0.64
CA ASP A 215 -12.57 -8.48 -1.67
C ASP A 215 -12.87 -9.85 -1.07
N VAL A 216 -12.14 -10.20 -0.01
CA VAL A 216 -12.35 -11.46 0.73
C VAL A 216 -13.78 -11.52 1.29
N LEU A 217 -14.25 -10.42 1.89
CA LEU A 217 -15.60 -10.37 2.46
C LEU A 217 -16.69 -10.57 1.41
N VAL A 218 -16.58 -9.89 0.25
CA VAL A 218 -17.55 -10.02 -0.84
C VAL A 218 -17.53 -11.44 -1.41
N LEU A 219 -16.34 -12.00 -1.63
CA LEU A 219 -16.19 -13.37 -2.12
C LEU A 219 -16.84 -14.39 -1.16
N CYS A 220 -16.54 -14.28 0.15
CA CYS A 220 -17.15 -15.13 1.17
C CYS A 220 -18.68 -15.01 1.18
N ARG A 221 -19.23 -13.80 1.09
CA ARG A 221 -20.69 -13.56 1.05
C ARG A 221 -21.35 -14.22 -0.17
N ILE A 222 -20.70 -14.17 -1.33
CA ILE A 222 -21.20 -14.82 -2.56
C ILE A 222 -21.22 -16.33 -2.38
N PHE A 223 -20.12 -16.93 -1.90
CA PHE A 223 -20.07 -18.37 -1.65
C PHE A 223 -21.09 -18.84 -0.61
N GLU A 224 -21.24 -18.10 0.48
CA GLU A 224 -22.24 -18.41 1.52
C GLU A 224 -23.67 -18.33 0.97
N LYS A 225 -23.98 -17.33 0.16
CA LYS A 225 -25.28 -17.17 -0.49
C LYS A 225 -25.59 -18.33 -1.43
N LYS A 226 -24.65 -18.71 -2.29
CA LYS A 226 -24.80 -19.85 -3.20
C LYS A 226 -25.03 -21.16 -2.44
N GLN A 227 -24.25 -21.39 -1.39
CA GLN A 227 -24.42 -22.55 -0.52
C GLN A 227 -25.80 -22.59 0.15
N LYS A 228 -26.29 -21.45 0.67
CA LYS A 228 -27.63 -21.36 1.29
C LYS A 228 -28.77 -21.58 0.30
N ASN A 229 -28.58 -21.19 -0.96
CA ASN A 229 -29.55 -21.42 -2.03
C ASN A 229 -29.54 -22.87 -2.54
N GLY A 230 -28.62 -23.71 -2.06
CA GLY A 230 -28.43 -25.07 -2.58
C GLY A 230 -27.84 -25.09 -4.00
N GLU A 231 -27.19 -24.01 -4.42
CA GLU A 231 -26.43 -23.98 -5.67
C GLU A 231 -25.16 -24.83 -5.47
N GLU A 232 -25.06 -25.93 -6.22
CA GLU A 232 -23.83 -26.72 -6.24
C GLU A 232 -22.70 -25.90 -6.88
N MET A 233 -21.53 -25.88 -6.25
CA MET A 233 -20.34 -25.20 -6.76
C MET A 233 -19.24 -26.25 -6.97
N ASN A 234 -19.57 -27.24 -7.78
CA ASN A 234 -18.80 -28.48 -7.95
C ASN A 234 -18.14 -28.58 -9.33
N CYS A 235 -18.57 -27.80 -10.33
CA CYS A 235 -17.94 -27.76 -11.64
C CYS A 235 -17.19 -26.45 -11.88
N ARG A 236 -16.30 -26.47 -12.89
CA ARG A 236 -15.45 -25.35 -13.26
C ARG A 236 -16.26 -24.09 -13.59
N ASN A 237 -17.38 -24.24 -14.30
CA ASN A 237 -18.23 -23.12 -14.72
C ASN A 237 -18.97 -22.46 -13.55
N ASP A 238 -19.40 -23.22 -12.54
CA ASP A 238 -20.08 -22.66 -11.37
C ASP A 238 -19.13 -21.78 -10.55
N ILE A 239 -17.90 -22.26 -10.39
CA ILE A 239 -16.83 -21.53 -9.71
C ILE A 239 -16.45 -20.28 -10.50
N GLU A 240 -16.26 -20.40 -11.81
CA GLU A 240 -15.95 -19.26 -12.69
C GLU A 240 -17.05 -18.20 -12.61
N ALA A 241 -18.33 -18.60 -12.62
CA ALA A 241 -19.45 -17.69 -12.48
C ALA A 241 -19.46 -16.98 -11.12
N ALA A 242 -19.15 -17.69 -10.03
CA ALA A 242 -19.08 -17.10 -8.69
C ALA A 242 -17.90 -16.13 -8.53
N LEU A 243 -16.73 -16.45 -9.11
CA LEU A 243 -15.59 -15.55 -9.16
C LEU A 243 -15.92 -14.31 -10.00
N LYS A 244 -16.60 -14.47 -11.14
CA LYS A 244 -17.02 -13.32 -11.97
C LYS A 244 -18.03 -12.44 -11.25
N GLU A 245 -18.97 -13.02 -10.50
CA GLU A 245 -19.92 -12.27 -9.65
C GLU A 245 -19.17 -11.43 -8.62
N TYR A 246 -18.13 -12.00 -7.99
CA TYR A 246 -17.23 -11.29 -7.07
C TYR A 246 -16.53 -10.12 -7.75
N GLU A 247 -15.83 -10.36 -8.86
CA GLU A 247 -15.06 -9.33 -9.56
C GLU A 247 -15.97 -8.17 -9.96
N THR A 248 -17.12 -8.49 -10.58
CA THR A 248 -18.13 -7.51 -11.02
C THR A 248 -18.65 -6.67 -9.86
N ALA A 249 -18.98 -7.29 -8.73
CA ALA A 249 -19.49 -6.57 -7.56
C ALA A 249 -18.47 -5.58 -6.96
N ARG A 250 -17.17 -5.79 -7.23
CA ARG A 250 -16.10 -4.95 -6.69
C ARG A 250 -15.66 -3.82 -7.63
N ILE A 251 -15.91 -3.93 -8.94
CA ILE A 251 -15.44 -2.95 -9.93
C ILE A 251 -15.85 -1.52 -9.58
N GLU A 252 -17.13 -1.25 -9.30
CA GLU A 252 -17.59 0.12 -9.02
C GLU A 252 -16.90 0.71 -7.79
N ARG A 253 -16.79 -0.08 -6.71
CA ARG A 253 -16.16 0.36 -5.47
C ARG A 253 -14.67 0.60 -5.66
N VAL A 254 -13.96 -0.32 -6.31
CA VAL A 254 -12.53 -0.17 -6.60
C VAL A 254 -12.26 1.02 -7.51
N LYS A 255 -13.03 1.18 -8.59
CA LYS A 255 -12.88 2.30 -9.53
C LYS A 255 -13.02 3.65 -8.82
N ARG A 256 -14.04 3.79 -7.97
CA ARG A 256 -14.25 5.05 -7.22
C ARG A 256 -13.12 5.36 -6.25
N VAL A 257 -12.57 4.34 -5.57
CA VAL A 257 -11.38 4.54 -4.72
C VAL A 257 -10.17 4.87 -5.58
N TRP A 258 -9.94 4.16 -6.69
CA TRP A 258 -8.82 4.38 -7.61
C TRP A 258 -8.82 5.81 -8.17
N ASP A 259 -9.96 6.28 -8.67
CA ASP A 259 -10.12 7.64 -9.21
C ASP A 259 -9.85 8.70 -8.14
N TYR A 260 -10.36 8.47 -6.92
CA TYR A 260 -10.15 9.38 -5.81
C TYR A 260 -8.68 9.42 -5.35
N GLU A 261 -8.03 8.26 -5.21
CA GLU A 261 -6.61 8.15 -4.87
C GLU A 261 -5.74 8.90 -5.89
N TRP A 262 -6.07 8.80 -7.17
CA TRP A 262 -5.39 9.54 -8.23
C TRP A 262 -5.61 11.04 -8.10
N LYS A 263 -6.87 11.46 -7.96
CA LYS A 263 -7.23 12.86 -7.81
C LYS A 263 -6.56 13.51 -6.59
N VAL A 264 -6.58 12.86 -5.43
CA VAL A 264 -5.97 13.39 -4.22
C VAL A 264 -4.45 13.43 -4.34
N ALA A 265 -3.82 12.39 -4.91
CA ALA A 265 -2.38 12.40 -5.11
C ALA A 265 -1.97 13.58 -6.02
N GLU A 266 -2.64 13.75 -7.17
CA GLU A 266 -2.35 14.84 -8.11
C GLU A 266 -2.69 16.23 -7.54
N GLY A 267 -3.81 16.37 -6.83
CA GLY A 267 -4.20 17.62 -6.18
C GLY A 267 -3.26 18.00 -5.04
N SER A 268 -2.75 17.01 -4.28
CA SER A 268 -1.77 17.26 -3.21
C SER A 268 -0.47 17.85 -3.78
N TYR A 269 0.00 17.36 -4.92
CA TYR A 269 1.18 17.93 -5.59
C TYR A 269 0.98 19.37 -6.11
N LYS A 270 -0.26 19.79 -6.31
CA LYS A 270 -0.61 21.15 -6.77
C LYS A 270 -1.01 22.09 -5.62
N GLY A 271 -1.10 21.59 -4.39
CA GLY A 271 -1.65 22.35 -3.26
C GLY A 271 -3.17 22.58 -3.35
N GLU A 272 -3.88 21.82 -4.18
CA GLU A 272 -5.30 21.99 -4.52
C GLU A 272 -6.16 20.95 -3.78
N ARG A 273 -6.06 20.91 -2.44
CA ARG A 273 -6.86 19.96 -1.64
C ARG A 273 -8.22 20.58 -1.29
N ASP A 274 -9.30 19.93 -1.73
CA ASP A 274 -10.67 20.28 -1.37
C ASP A 274 -11.09 19.53 -0.09
N GLN A 275 -11.33 20.28 0.98
CA GLN A 275 -11.68 19.74 2.29
C GLN A 275 -13.12 19.21 2.37
N ASP A 276 -14.03 19.81 1.60
CA ASP A 276 -15.44 19.40 1.56
C ASP A 276 -15.58 18.10 0.78
N GLU A 277 -14.88 17.99 -0.35
CA GLU A 277 -14.81 16.75 -1.10
C GLU A 277 -14.18 15.61 -0.29
N PHE A 278 -13.09 15.88 0.45
CA PHE A 278 -12.48 14.90 1.34
C PHE A 278 -13.48 14.37 2.37
N THR A 279 -14.32 15.25 2.92
CA THR A 279 -15.34 14.87 3.91
C THR A 279 -16.41 13.98 3.28
N LEU A 280 -16.95 14.36 2.12
CA LEU A 280 -17.94 13.56 1.39
C LEU A 280 -17.40 12.19 0.97
N TYR A 281 -16.15 12.13 0.51
CA TYR A 281 -15.49 10.88 0.17
C TYR A 281 -15.33 9.99 1.39
N LYS A 282 -14.84 10.53 2.51
CA LYS A 282 -14.64 9.78 3.75
C LYS A 282 -15.97 9.21 4.26
N ASP A 283 -17.04 10.00 4.23
CA ASP A 283 -18.36 9.55 4.66
C ASP A 283 -18.88 8.42 3.75
N TRP A 284 -18.69 8.53 2.43
CA TRP A 284 -19.00 7.46 1.49
C TRP A 284 -18.14 6.20 1.72
N LEU A 285 -16.84 6.37 1.91
CA LEU A 285 -15.87 5.27 2.05
C LEU A 285 -16.22 4.37 3.24
N TYR A 286 -16.64 5.00 4.35
CA TYR A 286 -16.99 4.33 5.61
C TYR A 286 -18.50 4.14 5.83
N ALA A 287 -19.35 4.44 4.85
CA ALA A 287 -20.78 4.14 4.90
C ALA A 287 -21.10 2.63 4.93
N GLY A 288 -20.09 1.77 4.77
CA GLY A 288 -20.19 0.31 4.81
C GLY A 288 -20.23 -0.35 3.42
N ILE A 289 -20.29 -1.69 3.43
CA ILE A 289 -20.47 -2.58 2.26
C ILE A 289 -21.58 -3.58 2.55
#